data_AF-A0A1F5A9A1-F1
#
_entry.id   AF-A0A1F5A9A1-F1
#
_cell.length_a   1.000
_cell.length_b   1.000
_cell.length_c   1.000
_cell.angle_alpha   90.00
_cell.angle_beta   90.00
_cell.angle_gamma   90.00
#
_symmetry.space_group_name_H-M   'P 1'
#
loop_
_entity.id
_entity.type
_entity.pdbx_description
1 polymer ?
#
loop_
_entity_poly.entity_id
_entity_poly.type
_entity_poly.pdbx_seq_one_letter_code
_entity_poly.pdbx_strand_id
1 'polypeptide(L)'
;MPRVQHAGGGDAKRAARRVFAAALLLVLSALAAEAVTVTMPLAQVKPGMKGRGRSVFQGQTIEEFEAEILGVLENVQPKRNVILARLRGRGLESTGVISGMSGSPVYIDGKLIGAVAYSFSFQKEAIAGITPIEEMLAVGAAPAEPRTKAASPVVIREDASHEELSAAFLRALSPRAAARPPAAALAPLELPLVFSGFGSGAFERARDFFGPLGFRSVRGGSSAQAPAGKAPAGPSLREGDAVGIQLVGGDLDISAVGTVTYVDGTRVLAFGHPAYNLGAVDYAMTRADVIGVMPSLESSFKLATAGPVIGRFTQDRTPGAAGELGVMPRLIPLNISVRTGPETRKDFKLKLVADKFLTPALVNMTVSTLITSEERSLGDISLDFDADVFLDQGGLSVHLEDLFSGSYDNPPVSLSSLLAAVVHLLLNNEFKDVGIFRIDLNVRAIEESRLASLEKVLLDKYEVSPGEAVTLKVFFRSQSQESLMEEVTVLAPALPAGSEFQILVGDAATMQQVERAQYRIQEYVPRSLDQLVRLLGNLRKNSRIYFRIMASKPGLFLRGEEMPNLPPTLKSMFASGRASGAGPIEITRSTLSEYQLPVPYVFRGGATIPVRIRK
;
A
#
# COMPACT_ATOMS: atom_id res chain seq x y z
N MET A 1 -68.20 -52.03 -45.14
CA MET A 1 -66.87 -51.40 -44.98
C MET A 1 -66.33 -51.73 -43.60
N PRO A 2 -65.16 -52.37 -43.48
CA PRO A 2 -64.31 -52.23 -42.30
C PRO A 2 -63.01 -51.47 -42.61
N ARG A 3 -62.58 -50.66 -41.65
CA ARG A 3 -61.38 -49.82 -41.65
C ARG A 3 -60.09 -50.66 -41.67
N VAL A 4 -59.17 -50.32 -42.56
CA VAL A 4 -57.75 -50.70 -42.48
C VAL A 4 -56.99 -49.56 -41.80
N GLN A 5 -56.37 -49.84 -40.65
CA GLN A 5 -55.46 -48.94 -39.96
C GLN A 5 -54.07 -49.01 -40.62
N HIS A 6 -53.57 -47.86 -41.11
CA HIS A 6 -52.15 -47.69 -41.43
C HIS A 6 -51.40 -47.24 -40.18
N ALA A 7 -50.67 -48.16 -39.55
CA ALA A 7 -49.59 -47.85 -38.61
C ALA A 7 -48.25 -48.18 -39.30
N GLY A 8 -47.25 -47.30 -39.22
CA GLY A 8 -45.88 -47.67 -39.61
C GLY A 8 -44.93 -46.60 -40.14
N GLY A 9 -45.26 -45.31 -40.14
CA GLY A 9 -44.36 -44.26 -40.69
C GLY A 9 -43.70 -43.32 -39.67
N GLY A 10 -44.21 -43.26 -38.43
CA GLY A 10 -43.85 -42.24 -37.44
C GLY A 10 -42.58 -42.55 -36.64
N ASP A 11 -42.33 -43.82 -36.33
CA ASP A 11 -41.27 -44.22 -35.40
C ASP A 11 -39.87 -44.16 -36.02
N ALA A 12 -39.72 -44.52 -37.30
CA ALA A 12 -38.43 -44.45 -37.98
C ALA A 12 -37.89 -43.02 -38.11
N LYS A 13 -38.78 -42.04 -38.37
CA LYS A 13 -38.40 -40.61 -38.45
C LYS A 13 -38.09 -40.00 -37.07
N ARG A 14 -38.76 -40.47 -36.01
CA ARG A 14 -38.44 -40.07 -34.62
C ARG A 14 -37.13 -40.68 -34.14
N ALA A 15 -36.84 -41.94 -34.50
CA ALA A 15 -35.57 -42.58 -34.20
C ALA A 15 -34.40 -41.88 -34.90
N ALA A 16 -34.51 -41.59 -36.20
CA ALA A 16 -33.47 -40.89 -36.96
C ALA A 16 -33.19 -39.48 -36.42
N ARG A 17 -34.22 -38.72 -36.01
CA ARG A 17 -34.05 -37.41 -35.36
C ARG A 17 -33.37 -37.48 -33.99
N ARG A 18 -33.67 -38.51 -33.20
CA ARG A 18 -33.01 -38.74 -31.89
C ARG A 18 -31.54 -39.12 -32.05
N VAL A 19 -31.21 -39.95 -33.03
CA VAL A 19 -29.82 -40.32 -33.34
C VAL A 19 -29.04 -39.11 -33.84
N PHE A 20 -29.62 -38.29 -34.72
CA PHE A 20 -28.97 -37.08 -35.21
C PHE A 20 -28.78 -36.03 -34.11
N ALA A 21 -29.77 -35.84 -33.24
CA ALA A 21 -29.66 -34.94 -32.09
C ALA A 21 -28.61 -35.44 -31.07
N ALA A 22 -28.53 -36.74 -30.82
CA ALA A 22 -27.53 -37.34 -29.94
C ALA A 22 -26.11 -37.22 -30.53
N ALA A 23 -25.95 -37.44 -31.85
CA ALA A 23 -24.68 -37.26 -32.55
C ALA A 23 -24.24 -35.78 -32.55
N LEU A 24 -25.17 -34.84 -32.74
CA LEU A 24 -24.89 -33.41 -32.67
C LEU A 24 -24.52 -32.99 -31.24
N LEU A 25 -25.18 -33.54 -30.21
CA LEU A 25 -24.82 -33.33 -28.82
C LEU A 25 -23.42 -33.89 -28.49
N LEU A 26 -23.07 -35.07 -29.00
CA LEU A 26 -21.75 -35.67 -28.83
C LEU A 26 -20.65 -34.85 -29.52
N VAL A 27 -20.91 -34.31 -30.72
CA VAL A 27 -19.98 -33.43 -31.43
C VAL A 27 -19.85 -32.07 -30.73
N LEU A 28 -20.95 -31.51 -30.21
CA LEU A 28 -20.93 -30.29 -29.39
C LEU A 28 -20.22 -30.51 -28.04
N SER A 29 -20.34 -31.70 -27.45
CA SER A 29 -19.62 -32.09 -26.23
C SER A 29 -18.13 -32.29 -26.50
N ALA A 30 -17.76 -32.85 -27.66
CA ALA A 30 -16.38 -33.03 -28.07
C ALA A 30 -15.70 -31.70 -28.48
N LEU A 31 -16.47 -30.73 -28.97
CA LEU A 31 -16.00 -29.36 -29.24
C LEU A 31 -15.88 -28.50 -27.97
N ALA A 32 -16.53 -28.89 -26.87
CA ALA A 32 -16.48 -28.23 -25.57
C ALA A 32 -15.50 -28.89 -24.58
N ALA A 33 -14.82 -29.97 -24.99
CA ALA A 33 -13.72 -30.53 -24.21
C ALA A 33 -12.52 -29.57 -24.32
N GLU A 34 -12.34 -28.70 -23.32
CA GLU A 34 -11.07 -28.03 -23.11
C GLU A 34 -9.98 -29.12 -23.05
N ALA A 35 -9.06 -29.09 -24.01
CA ALA A 35 -7.99 -30.06 -24.07
C ALA A 35 -7.16 -29.90 -22.78
N VAL A 36 -7.14 -30.95 -21.95
CA VAL A 36 -6.30 -31.00 -20.76
C VAL A 36 -4.86 -30.74 -21.19
N THR A 37 -4.27 -29.62 -20.73
CA THR A 37 -2.87 -29.33 -21.02
C THR A 37 -2.00 -30.41 -20.40
N VAL A 38 -1.32 -31.17 -21.26
CA VAL A 38 -0.41 -32.24 -20.86
C VAL A 38 0.93 -31.64 -20.48
N THR A 39 1.47 -32.01 -19.32
CA THR A 39 2.79 -31.56 -18.86
C THR A 39 3.87 -32.58 -19.19
N MET A 40 5.11 -32.12 -19.32
CA MET A 40 6.31 -32.95 -19.40
C MET A 40 7.12 -32.78 -18.11
N PRO A 41 7.39 -33.87 -17.37
CA PRO A 41 8.20 -33.82 -16.16
C PRO A 41 9.62 -33.29 -16.43
N LEU A 42 10.18 -32.56 -15.46
CA LEU A 42 11.51 -31.95 -15.61
C LEU A 42 12.59 -33.00 -15.94
N ALA A 43 12.50 -34.19 -15.36
CA ALA A 43 13.45 -35.30 -15.59
C ALA A 43 13.49 -35.79 -17.06
N GLN A 44 12.49 -35.44 -17.89
CA GLN A 44 12.47 -35.79 -19.31
C GLN A 44 13.10 -34.71 -20.20
N VAL A 45 13.29 -33.49 -19.68
CA VAL A 45 13.85 -32.36 -20.42
C VAL A 45 15.36 -32.54 -20.58
N LYS A 46 15.86 -32.48 -21.84
CA LYS A 46 17.28 -32.69 -22.17
C LYS A 46 17.83 -31.57 -23.04
N PRO A 47 19.14 -31.26 -22.95
CA PRO A 47 19.82 -30.38 -23.89
C PRO A 47 19.58 -30.77 -25.35
N GLY A 48 19.44 -29.78 -26.22
CA GLY A 48 19.21 -29.94 -27.66
C GLY A 48 17.75 -30.18 -28.06
N MET A 49 16.84 -30.40 -27.10
CA MET A 49 15.41 -30.47 -27.42
C MET A 49 14.91 -29.14 -27.98
N LYS A 50 14.02 -29.22 -28.98
CA LYS A 50 13.37 -28.05 -29.60
C LYS A 50 11.93 -27.96 -29.12
N GLY A 51 11.53 -26.76 -28.76
CA GLY A 51 10.20 -26.44 -28.29
C GLY A 51 9.66 -25.17 -28.92
N ARG A 52 8.40 -24.86 -28.57
CA ARG A 52 7.72 -23.63 -28.94
C ARG A 52 7.23 -22.92 -27.70
N GLY A 53 7.48 -21.63 -27.59
CA GLY A 53 6.88 -20.79 -26.56
C GLY A 53 5.75 -19.93 -27.12
N ARG A 54 4.87 -19.43 -26.25
CA ARG A 54 3.75 -18.56 -26.63
C ARG A 54 3.78 -17.24 -25.86
N SER A 55 3.55 -16.13 -26.55
CA SER A 55 3.43 -14.80 -25.94
C SER A 55 2.64 -13.85 -26.83
N VAL A 56 2.24 -12.72 -26.28
CA VAL A 56 1.70 -11.58 -27.04
C VAL A 56 2.78 -10.52 -27.20
N PHE A 57 3.14 -10.16 -28.43
CA PHE A 57 4.11 -9.08 -28.71
C PHE A 57 3.42 -7.76 -29.09
N GLN A 58 2.20 -7.83 -29.61
CA GLN A 58 1.36 -6.67 -29.94
C GLN A 58 -0.13 -7.05 -29.88
N GLY A 59 -0.96 -6.13 -29.40
CA GLY A 59 -2.40 -6.30 -29.20
C GLY A 59 -2.71 -7.39 -28.17
N GLN A 60 -3.54 -8.34 -28.58
CA GLN A 60 -3.98 -9.52 -27.81
C GLN A 60 -3.73 -10.83 -28.57
N THR A 61 -2.97 -10.79 -29.66
CA THR A 61 -2.73 -11.97 -30.50
C THR A 61 -1.60 -12.81 -29.91
N ILE A 62 -1.90 -14.06 -29.57
CA ILE A 62 -0.87 -15.03 -29.16
C ILE A 62 -0.05 -15.42 -30.39
N GLU A 63 1.27 -15.35 -30.24
CA GLU A 63 2.23 -15.69 -31.27
C GLU A 63 3.26 -16.69 -30.70
N GLU A 64 3.74 -17.59 -31.57
CA GLU A 64 4.73 -18.59 -31.20
C GLU A 64 6.17 -18.07 -31.41
N PHE A 65 7.08 -18.46 -30.53
CA PHE A 65 8.52 -18.29 -30.65
C PHE A 65 9.24 -19.62 -30.46
N GLU A 66 10.46 -19.74 -30.97
CA GLU A 66 11.25 -20.97 -30.86
C GLU A 66 12.01 -21.01 -29.54
N ALA A 67 12.12 -22.21 -28.94
CA ALA A 67 12.93 -22.45 -27.76
C ALA A 67 13.83 -23.67 -27.98
N GLU A 68 15.15 -23.52 -27.80
CA GLU A 68 16.12 -24.60 -27.85
C GLU A 68 16.71 -24.81 -26.45
N ILE A 69 16.53 -26.01 -25.88
CA ILE A 69 17.00 -26.30 -24.52
C ILE A 69 18.53 -26.40 -24.50
N LEU A 70 19.17 -25.60 -23.65
CA LEU A 70 20.61 -25.61 -23.43
C LEU A 70 21.01 -26.55 -22.30
N GLY A 71 20.17 -26.67 -21.27
CA GLY A 71 20.39 -27.54 -20.13
C GLY A 71 19.48 -27.23 -18.95
N VAL A 72 19.71 -27.89 -17.82
CA VAL A 72 18.98 -27.66 -16.57
C VAL A 72 19.98 -27.26 -15.49
N LEU A 73 19.72 -26.12 -14.86
CA LEU A 73 20.42 -25.70 -13.65
C LEU A 73 19.66 -26.26 -12.45
N GLU A 74 20.28 -27.22 -11.77
CA GLU A 74 19.71 -27.82 -10.57
C GLU A 74 20.06 -27.01 -9.33
N ASN A 75 19.11 -26.94 -8.39
CA ASN A 75 19.33 -26.36 -7.06
C ASN A 75 19.88 -24.92 -7.07
N VAL A 76 19.40 -24.07 -8.00
CA VAL A 76 19.73 -22.62 -8.03
C VAL A 76 19.28 -21.90 -6.75
N GLN A 77 18.28 -22.47 -6.09
CA GLN A 77 17.90 -22.26 -4.70
C GLN A 77 17.53 -23.64 -4.12
N PRO A 78 17.43 -23.80 -2.78
CA PRO A 78 17.06 -25.08 -2.18
C PRO A 78 15.81 -25.69 -2.83
N LYS A 79 16.00 -26.82 -3.53
CA LYS A 79 14.95 -27.57 -4.26
C LYS A 79 14.29 -26.79 -5.41
N ARG A 80 15.01 -25.86 -6.03
CA ARG A 80 14.56 -25.07 -7.19
C ARG A 80 15.45 -25.33 -8.39
N ASN A 81 14.85 -25.61 -9.53
CA ASN A 81 15.55 -25.85 -10.78
C ASN A 81 15.16 -24.79 -11.82
N VAL A 82 16.04 -24.53 -12.79
CA VAL A 82 15.74 -23.67 -13.93
C VAL A 82 16.18 -24.36 -15.21
N ILE A 83 15.30 -24.43 -16.20
CA ILE A 83 15.63 -24.92 -17.54
C ILE A 83 16.19 -23.75 -18.34
N LEU A 84 17.41 -23.85 -18.86
CA LEU A 84 17.98 -22.84 -19.75
C LEU A 84 17.57 -23.11 -21.19
N ALA A 85 17.09 -22.08 -21.88
CA ALA A 85 16.75 -22.17 -23.29
C ALA A 85 17.22 -20.94 -24.06
N ARG A 86 17.65 -21.14 -25.30
CA ARG A 86 17.85 -20.09 -26.28
C ARG A 86 16.53 -19.83 -27.01
N LEU A 87 16.09 -18.58 -27.04
CA LEU A 87 14.85 -18.15 -27.69
C LEU A 87 15.13 -17.48 -29.04
N ARG A 88 14.27 -17.72 -30.03
CA ARG A 88 14.35 -17.11 -31.38
C ARG A 88 12.96 -16.83 -31.96
N GLY A 89 12.92 -16.01 -33.00
CA GLY A 89 11.70 -15.56 -33.66
C GLY A 89 11.11 -14.30 -33.03
N ARG A 90 10.20 -13.65 -33.77
CA ARG A 90 9.49 -12.43 -33.34
C ARG A 90 10.40 -11.27 -32.88
N GLY A 91 11.65 -11.23 -33.35
CA GLY A 91 12.61 -10.17 -33.03
C GLY A 91 13.38 -10.39 -31.73
N LEU A 92 13.29 -11.57 -31.10
CA LEU A 92 14.09 -11.91 -29.91
C LEU A 92 15.60 -11.92 -30.20
N GLU A 93 15.98 -12.10 -31.47
CA GLU A 93 17.38 -12.01 -31.92
C GLU A 93 17.99 -10.62 -31.75
N SER A 94 17.16 -9.57 -31.75
CA SER A 94 17.60 -8.18 -31.57
C SER A 94 17.23 -7.61 -30.22
N THR A 95 16.10 -8.05 -29.64
CA THR A 95 15.56 -7.50 -28.39
C THR A 95 16.05 -8.22 -27.14
N GLY A 96 16.57 -9.43 -27.27
CA GLY A 96 16.84 -10.31 -26.12
C GLY A 96 15.53 -10.84 -25.51
N VAL A 97 15.60 -11.34 -24.26
CA VAL A 97 14.40 -11.72 -23.51
C VAL A 97 13.68 -10.45 -23.03
N ILE A 98 12.42 -10.28 -23.41
CA ILE A 98 11.66 -9.05 -23.18
C ILE A 98 11.01 -9.08 -21.78
N SER A 99 11.19 -8.02 -21.00
CA SER A 99 10.46 -7.80 -19.74
C SER A 99 8.95 -7.76 -20.01
N GLY A 100 8.17 -8.60 -19.32
CA GLY A 100 6.75 -8.84 -19.61
C GLY A 100 6.47 -10.09 -20.48
N MET A 101 7.49 -10.82 -20.92
CA MET A 101 7.36 -12.23 -21.36
C MET A 101 7.36 -13.22 -20.19
N SER A 102 7.56 -12.74 -18.96
CA SER A 102 7.46 -13.55 -17.76
C SER A 102 6.12 -14.29 -17.74
N GLY A 103 6.17 -15.60 -17.63
CA GLY A 103 5.01 -16.48 -17.66
C GLY A 103 4.73 -17.10 -19.03
N SER A 104 5.45 -16.75 -20.10
CA SER A 104 5.26 -17.33 -21.43
C SER A 104 5.47 -18.86 -21.40
N PRO A 105 4.43 -19.66 -21.68
CA PRO A 105 4.52 -21.11 -21.59
C PRO A 105 5.38 -21.65 -22.72
N VAL A 106 6.19 -22.65 -22.41
CA VAL A 106 7.09 -23.34 -23.36
C VAL A 106 6.72 -24.82 -23.42
N TYR A 107 6.59 -25.34 -24.65
CA TYR A 107 6.16 -26.70 -24.91
C TYR A 107 7.23 -27.48 -25.70
N ILE A 108 7.39 -28.76 -25.39
CA ILE A 108 8.16 -29.73 -26.18
C ILE A 108 7.20 -30.86 -26.55
N ASP A 109 7.12 -31.20 -27.84
CA ASP A 109 6.20 -32.22 -28.37
C ASP A 109 4.74 -32.02 -27.92
N GLY A 110 4.30 -30.76 -27.86
CA GLY A 110 2.95 -30.37 -27.41
C GLY A 110 2.72 -30.46 -25.90
N LYS A 111 3.73 -30.81 -25.10
CA LYS A 111 3.65 -30.90 -23.64
C LYS A 111 4.30 -29.69 -22.97
N LEU A 112 3.60 -29.08 -22.02
CA LEU A 112 4.08 -27.91 -21.27
C LEU A 112 5.24 -28.33 -20.35
N ILE A 113 6.39 -27.66 -20.46
CA ILE A 113 7.56 -27.89 -19.61
C ILE A 113 7.74 -26.81 -18.53
N GLY A 114 7.18 -25.62 -18.73
CA GLY A 114 7.37 -24.50 -17.83
C GLY A 114 7.10 -23.13 -18.46
N ALA A 115 7.52 -22.07 -17.78
CA ALA A 115 7.36 -20.69 -18.22
C ALA A 115 8.67 -19.91 -18.25
N VAL A 116 8.88 -19.07 -19.27
CA VAL A 116 9.95 -18.07 -19.30
C VAL A 116 9.84 -17.16 -18.08
N ALA A 117 10.93 -16.99 -17.33
CA ALA A 117 10.89 -16.30 -16.04
C ALA A 117 12.17 -15.53 -15.69
N TYR A 118 13.32 -15.96 -16.20
CA TYR A 118 14.61 -15.39 -15.86
C TYR A 118 15.39 -15.01 -17.12
N SER A 119 16.32 -14.07 -16.97
CA SER A 119 17.32 -13.76 -17.99
C SER A 119 18.65 -13.40 -17.33
N PHE A 120 19.66 -13.14 -18.15
CA PHE A 120 20.91 -12.56 -17.69
C PHE A 120 21.07 -11.18 -18.33
N SER A 121 21.62 -10.24 -17.56
CA SER A 121 21.89 -8.89 -18.06
C SER A 121 22.97 -8.91 -19.15
N PHE A 122 22.85 -8.00 -20.14
CA PHE A 122 23.85 -7.75 -21.19
C PHE A 122 24.23 -8.96 -22.08
N GLN A 123 23.37 -9.97 -22.19
CA GLN A 123 23.60 -11.08 -23.11
C GLN A 123 23.38 -10.69 -24.58
N LYS A 124 24.19 -11.29 -25.46
CA LYS A 124 24.10 -11.09 -26.92
C LYS A 124 23.02 -11.93 -27.58
N GLU A 125 22.62 -13.02 -26.95
CA GLU A 125 21.57 -13.91 -27.41
C GLU A 125 20.42 -13.91 -26.39
N ALA A 126 19.20 -14.15 -26.84
CA ALA A 126 18.04 -14.29 -25.96
C ALA A 126 18.08 -15.63 -25.21
N ILE A 127 18.91 -15.73 -24.17
CA ILE A 127 18.92 -16.91 -23.28
C ILE A 127 18.01 -16.62 -22.09
N ALA A 128 17.02 -17.48 -21.92
CA ALA A 128 16.06 -17.42 -20.84
C ALA A 128 16.24 -18.58 -19.86
N GLY A 129 15.93 -18.31 -18.59
CA GLY A 129 15.60 -19.35 -17.62
C GLY A 129 14.10 -19.58 -17.60
N ILE A 130 13.71 -20.84 -17.66
CA ILE A 130 12.33 -21.32 -17.63
C ILE A 130 12.09 -22.00 -16.29
N THR A 131 11.06 -21.55 -15.56
CA THR A 131 10.59 -22.19 -14.34
C THR A 131 9.82 -23.46 -14.68
N PRO A 132 10.22 -24.63 -14.15
CA PRO A 132 9.54 -25.89 -14.45
C PRO A 132 8.06 -25.87 -14.06
N ILE A 133 7.20 -26.44 -14.89
CA ILE A 133 5.74 -26.44 -14.67
C ILE A 133 5.33 -27.13 -13.36
N GLU A 134 6.06 -28.17 -12.96
CA GLU A 134 5.82 -28.89 -11.69
C GLU A 134 5.93 -27.96 -10.48
N GLU A 135 6.89 -27.02 -10.52
CA GLU A 135 7.10 -26.04 -9.45
C GLU A 135 6.01 -24.97 -9.42
N MET A 136 5.48 -24.60 -10.60
CA MET A 136 4.40 -23.63 -10.72
C MET A 136 3.07 -24.22 -10.25
N LEU A 137 2.77 -25.47 -10.63
CA LEU A 137 1.57 -26.19 -10.19
C LEU A 137 1.53 -26.34 -8.66
N ALA A 138 2.68 -26.48 -8.00
CA ALA A 138 2.77 -26.52 -6.55
C ALA A 138 2.31 -25.22 -5.86
N VAL A 139 2.37 -24.06 -6.53
CA VAL A 139 1.83 -22.79 -6.00
C VAL A 139 0.32 -22.82 -5.96
N GLY A 140 -0.32 -23.32 -7.02
CA GLY A 140 -1.78 -23.45 -7.08
C GLY A 140 -2.36 -24.43 -6.04
N ALA A 141 -1.53 -25.34 -5.54
CA ALA A 141 -1.90 -26.31 -4.50
C ALA A 141 -1.66 -25.81 -3.06
N ALA A 142 -0.97 -24.67 -2.87
CA ALA A 142 -0.65 -24.17 -1.54
C ALA A 142 -1.91 -23.63 -0.83
N PRO A 143 -2.08 -23.86 0.49
CA PRO A 143 -3.17 -23.29 1.25
C PRO A 143 -3.18 -21.76 1.15
N ALA A 144 -4.36 -21.17 0.94
CA ALA A 144 -4.55 -19.73 0.84
C ALA A 144 -4.42 -18.99 2.19
N GLU A 145 -4.05 -19.68 3.27
CA GLU A 145 -4.03 -19.09 4.59
C GLU A 145 -2.93 -18.01 4.71
N PRO A 146 -3.30 -16.77 5.09
CA PRO A 146 -2.33 -15.73 5.36
C PRO A 146 -1.45 -16.18 6.52
N ARG A 147 -0.13 -16.12 6.35
CA ARG A 147 0.79 -16.37 7.46
C ARG A 147 0.53 -15.32 8.53
N THR A 148 0.06 -15.78 9.68
CA THR A 148 -0.03 -15.02 10.92
C THR A 148 1.37 -14.56 11.35
N LYS A 149 1.52 -13.22 11.37
CA LYS A 149 2.44 -12.41 12.18
C LYS A 149 3.95 -12.63 11.98
N ALA A 150 4.58 -11.61 11.42
CA ALA A 150 5.81 -11.05 11.98
C ALA A 150 5.77 -9.53 11.81
N ALA A 151 4.75 -8.87 12.37
CA ALA A 151 4.84 -7.44 12.57
C ALA A 151 5.83 -7.25 13.74
N SER A 152 7.00 -6.64 13.46
CA SER A 152 7.75 -6.01 14.53
C SER A 152 6.83 -4.97 15.17
N PRO A 153 6.64 -4.96 16.50
CA PRO A 153 5.78 -3.98 17.13
C PRO A 153 6.30 -2.59 16.76
N VAL A 154 5.48 -1.82 16.03
CA VAL A 154 5.76 -0.40 15.85
C VAL A 154 5.42 0.26 17.18
N VAL A 155 6.46 0.66 17.89
CA VAL A 155 6.32 1.36 19.17
C VAL A 155 5.74 2.75 18.89
N ILE A 156 4.42 2.88 19.03
CA ILE A 156 3.71 4.15 18.89
C ILE A 156 3.41 4.69 20.27
N ARG A 157 3.92 5.89 20.54
CA ARG A 157 3.72 6.57 21.81
C ARG A 157 2.45 7.42 21.77
N GLU A 158 1.83 7.60 22.92
CA GLU A 158 0.62 8.42 23.07
C GLU A 158 0.85 9.89 22.71
N ASP A 159 2.09 10.36 22.82
CA ASP A 159 2.52 11.71 22.52
C ASP A 159 3.08 11.89 21.09
N ALA A 160 3.01 10.88 20.24
CA ALA A 160 3.63 10.92 18.91
C ALA A 160 3.04 12.06 18.07
N SER A 161 3.90 12.95 17.55
CA SER A 161 3.49 13.95 16.58
C SER A 161 3.24 13.32 15.21
N HIS A 162 2.53 14.04 14.34
CA HIS A 162 2.34 13.64 12.95
C HIS A 162 3.67 13.39 12.24
N GLU A 163 4.67 14.25 12.45
CA GLU A 163 6.01 14.14 11.84
C GLU A 163 6.76 12.89 12.30
N GLU A 164 6.65 12.52 13.58
CA GLU A 164 7.32 11.32 14.09
C GLU A 164 6.72 10.03 13.56
N LEU A 165 5.39 9.97 13.46
CA LEU A 165 4.69 8.83 12.85
C LEU A 165 5.06 8.68 11.38
N SER A 166 5.02 9.78 10.63
CA SER A 166 5.47 9.82 9.24
C SER A 166 6.92 9.37 9.09
N ALA A 167 7.82 9.85 9.94
CA ALA A 167 9.23 9.47 9.90
C ALA A 167 9.44 7.98 10.25
N ALA A 168 8.72 7.45 11.24
CA ALA A 168 8.76 6.03 11.59
C ALA A 168 8.26 5.16 10.43
N PHE A 169 7.17 5.57 9.79
CA PHE A 169 6.63 4.91 8.61
C PHE A 169 7.61 4.93 7.42
N LEU A 170 8.18 6.09 7.07
CA LEU A 170 9.15 6.18 5.97
C LEU A 170 10.38 5.31 6.20
N ARG A 171 10.83 5.19 7.46
CA ARG A 171 11.90 4.25 7.85
C ARG A 171 11.47 2.80 7.69
N ALA A 172 10.23 2.46 8.06
CA ALA A 172 9.67 1.12 7.91
C ALA A 172 9.45 0.72 6.44
N LEU A 173 9.09 1.69 5.59
CA LEU A 173 8.93 1.53 4.15
C LEU A 173 10.24 1.49 3.38
N SER A 174 11.33 2.01 3.94
CA SER A 174 12.61 2.10 3.25
C SER A 174 13.00 0.70 2.77
N PRO A 175 13.01 0.44 1.45
CA PRO A 175 13.24 -0.90 0.94
C PRO A 175 14.63 -1.34 1.42
N ARG A 176 14.71 -2.49 2.08
CA ARG A 176 16.00 -3.17 2.24
C ARG A 176 16.43 -3.54 0.83
N ALA A 177 17.37 -2.77 0.27
CA ALA A 177 17.89 -3.01 -1.06
C ALA A 177 18.25 -4.48 -1.18
N ALA A 178 17.52 -5.22 -2.01
CA ALA A 178 17.98 -6.52 -2.45
C ALA A 178 19.32 -6.27 -3.15
N ALA A 179 20.36 -7.00 -2.78
CA ALA A 179 21.65 -6.87 -3.45
C ALA A 179 21.42 -7.07 -4.96
N ARG A 180 21.71 -6.05 -5.77
CA ARG A 180 21.57 -6.15 -7.22
C ARG A 180 22.44 -7.33 -7.66
N PRO A 181 21.86 -8.36 -8.30
CA PRO A 181 22.66 -9.52 -8.69
C PRO A 181 23.81 -9.05 -9.58
N PRO A 182 25.02 -9.64 -9.43
CA PRO A 182 26.15 -9.27 -10.28
C PRO A 182 25.77 -9.45 -11.76
N ALA A 183 26.35 -8.64 -12.65
CA ALA A 183 25.94 -8.53 -14.07
C ALA A 183 25.96 -9.84 -14.89
N ALA A 184 26.51 -10.92 -14.34
CA ALA A 184 26.56 -12.26 -14.95
C ALA A 184 25.69 -13.31 -14.23
N ALA A 185 24.86 -12.93 -13.26
CA ALA A 185 23.96 -13.84 -12.57
C ALA A 185 22.61 -13.95 -13.29
N LEU A 186 22.06 -15.16 -13.29
CA LEU A 186 20.68 -15.41 -13.68
C LEU A 186 19.76 -14.71 -12.66
N ALA A 187 18.87 -13.85 -13.14
CA ALA A 187 17.94 -13.09 -12.30
C ALA A 187 16.52 -13.15 -12.86
N PRO A 188 15.47 -13.01 -12.02
CA PRO A 188 14.11 -12.86 -12.50
C PRO A 188 14.01 -11.70 -13.49
N LEU A 189 13.15 -11.84 -14.50
CA LEU A 189 12.82 -10.73 -15.38
C LEU A 189 12.22 -9.59 -14.57
N GLU A 190 12.64 -8.36 -14.85
CA GLU A 190 11.97 -7.19 -14.29
C GLU A 190 10.52 -7.17 -14.78
N LEU A 191 9.59 -6.87 -13.88
CA LEU A 191 8.19 -6.67 -14.27
C LEU A 191 8.00 -5.21 -14.71
N PRO A 192 7.57 -4.95 -15.96
CA PRO A 192 7.17 -3.62 -16.37
C PRO A 192 5.99 -3.18 -15.51
N LEU A 193 6.19 -2.13 -14.71
CA LEU A 193 5.18 -1.51 -13.86
C LEU A 193 4.78 -0.18 -14.50
N VAL A 194 3.62 -0.17 -15.14
CA VAL A 194 3.13 0.99 -15.90
C VAL A 194 2.38 1.92 -14.96
N PHE A 195 2.81 3.19 -14.93
CA PHE A 195 2.19 4.28 -14.18
C PHE A 195 1.43 5.21 -15.12
N SER A 196 0.12 5.30 -14.96
CA SER A 196 -0.73 6.20 -15.75
C SER A 196 -1.37 7.27 -14.86
N GLY A 197 -1.34 8.52 -15.30
CA GLY A 197 -1.86 9.67 -14.53
C GLY A 197 -0.86 10.29 -13.54
N PHE A 198 0.39 9.82 -13.49
CA PHE A 198 1.42 10.32 -12.57
C PHE A 198 2.24 11.46 -13.19
N GLY A 199 2.54 12.50 -12.41
CA GLY A 199 3.52 13.56 -12.72
C GLY A 199 4.97 13.06 -12.74
N SER A 200 5.91 13.86 -13.27
CA SER A 200 7.34 13.46 -13.36
C SER A 200 7.98 13.26 -11.98
N GLY A 201 7.80 14.21 -11.05
CA GLY A 201 8.36 14.10 -9.70
C GLY A 201 7.81 12.88 -8.92
N ALA A 202 6.51 12.62 -9.03
CA ALA A 202 5.89 11.45 -8.43
C ALA A 202 6.39 10.13 -9.04
N PHE A 203 6.59 10.10 -10.36
CA PHE A 203 7.13 8.94 -11.06
C PHE A 203 8.58 8.62 -10.66
N GLU A 204 9.44 9.63 -10.48
CA GLU A 204 10.82 9.40 -10.03
C GLU A 204 10.85 8.78 -8.62
N ARG A 205 10.03 9.30 -7.69
CA ARG A 205 9.88 8.70 -6.35
C ARG A 205 9.36 7.26 -6.42
N ALA A 206 8.40 6.99 -7.30
CA ALA A 206 7.88 5.65 -7.54
C ALA A 206 8.96 4.69 -8.06
N ARG A 207 9.80 5.15 -9.00
CA ARG A 207 10.91 4.37 -9.55
C ARG A 207 11.93 4.00 -8.46
N ASP A 208 12.27 4.94 -7.59
CA ASP A 208 13.23 4.70 -6.50
C ASP A 208 12.70 3.70 -5.46
N PHE A 209 11.38 3.67 -5.24
CA PHE A 209 10.74 2.70 -4.36
C PHE A 209 10.61 1.30 -4.98
N PHE A 210 10.12 1.20 -6.22
CA PHE A 210 9.81 -0.07 -6.86
C PHE A 210 11.00 -0.74 -7.57
N GLY A 211 12.01 0.03 -7.98
CA GLY A 211 13.23 -0.49 -8.62
C GLY A 211 13.94 -1.55 -7.78
N PRO A 212 14.24 -1.29 -6.49
CA PRO A 212 14.82 -2.27 -5.59
C PRO A 212 13.97 -3.52 -5.35
N LEU A 213 12.67 -3.48 -5.67
CA LEU A 213 11.72 -4.58 -5.53
C LEU A 213 11.61 -5.45 -6.80
N GLY A 214 12.43 -5.19 -7.83
CA GLY A 214 12.45 -5.97 -9.08
C GLY A 214 11.46 -5.49 -10.16
N PHE A 215 10.91 -4.29 -10.00
CA PHE A 215 10.04 -3.68 -11.00
C PHE A 215 10.82 -2.70 -11.87
N ARG A 216 10.44 -2.69 -13.14
CA ARG A 216 10.81 -1.63 -14.06
C ARG A 216 9.67 -0.65 -14.17
N SER A 217 9.76 0.46 -13.44
CA SER A 217 8.76 1.53 -13.56
C SER A 217 8.83 2.17 -14.95
N VAL A 218 7.69 2.19 -15.63
CA VAL A 218 7.51 2.81 -16.95
C VAL A 218 6.36 3.80 -16.85
N ARG A 219 6.54 4.98 -17.42
CA ARG A 219 5.46 5.96 -17.49
C ARG A 219 4.57 5.64 -18.69
N GLY A 220 3.32 5.29 -18.43
CA GLY A 220 2.29 5.10 -19.44
C GLY A 220 1.62 6.43 -19.78
N GLY A 221 1.11 6.55 -21.01
CA GLY A 221 0.13 7.58 -21.31
C GLY A 221 -1.17 7.26 -20.58
N SER A 222 -1.86 8.28 -20.06
CA SER A 222 -3.24 8.10 -19.63
C SER A 222 -4.07 7.79 -20.87
N SER A 223 -4.40 6.51 -21.10
CA SER A 223 -5.52 6.21 -21.97
C SER A 223 -6.74 6.70 -21.21
N ALA A 224 -7.25 7.89 -21.56
CA ALA A 224 -8.63 8.24 -21.28
C ALA A 224 -9.44 6.97 -21.58
N GLN A 225 -10.08 6.41 -20.54
CA GLN A 225 -10.82 5.14 -20.54
C GLN A 225 -10.93 4.61 -21.96
N ALA A 226 -10.08 3.63 -22.33
CA ALA A 226 -10.15 3.05 -23.66
C ALA A 226 -11.64 2.84 -23.95
N PRO A 227 -12.20 3.44 -25.03
CA PRO A 227 -13.63 3.34 -25.29
C PRO A 227 -13.94 1.86 -25.23
N ALA A 228 -14.98 1.47 -24.48
CA ALA A 228 -15.31 0.08 -24.19
C ALA A 228 -15.37 -0.73 -25.49
N GLY A 229 -14.20 -1.16 -25.95
CA GLY A 229 -14.01 -1.97 -27.12
C GLY A 229 -14.68 -3.27 -26.76
N LYS A 230 -15.55 -3.75 -27.67
CA LYS A 230 -16.36 -4.97 -27.50
C LYS A 230 -15.69 -5.91 -26.49
N ALA A 231 -16.28 -6.03 -25.30
CA ALA A 231 -15.82 -6.95 -24.29
C ALA A 231 -15.58 -8.30 -24.98
N PRO A 232 -14.34 -8.82 -25.01
CA PRO A 232 -14.09 -10.11 -25.65
C PRO A 232 -14.92 -11.16 -24.93
N ALA A 233 -15.46 -12.11 -25.70
CA ALA A 233 -16.34 -13.16 -25.22
C ALA A 233 -15.78 -13.85 -23.96
N GLY A 234 -16.52 -13.75 -22.86
CA GLY A 234 -16.28 -14.47 -21.61
C GLY A 234 -15.05 -14.01 -20.78
N PRO A 235 -14.99 -14.43 -19.50
CA PRO A 235 -13.85 -14.20 -18.61
C PRO A 235 -12.64 -15.11 -18.92
N SER A 236 -12.62 -15.83 -20.04
CA SER A 236 -11.59 -16.83 -20.32
C SER A 236 -10.24 -16.20 -20.68
N LEU A 237 -9.18 -16.79 -20.15
CA LEU A 237 -7.79 -16.59 -20.59
C LEU A 237 -7.29 -17.88 -21.25
N ARG A 238 -6.28 -17.75 -22.10
CA ARG A 238 -5.56 -18.86 -22.71
C ARG A 238 -4.09 -18.78 -22.35
N GLU A 239 -3.42 -19.92 -22.40
CA GLU A 239 -1.98 -20.03 -22.25
C GLU A 239 -1.26 -19.17 -23.30
N GLY A 240 -0.46 -18.21 -22.85
CA GLY A 240 0.23 -17.22 -23.69
C GLY A 240 -0.47 -15.85 -23.78
N ASP A 241 -1.72 -15.69 -23.32
CA ASP A 241 -2.38 -14.38 -23.26
C ASP A 241 -1.62 -13.43 -22.30
N ALA A 242 -1.68 -12.13 -22.58
CA ALA A 242 -1.14 -11.11 -21.68
C ALA A 242 -2.09 -10.89 -20.50
N VAL A 243 -1.53 -10.87 -19.28
CA VAL A 243 -2.28 -10.70 -18.02
C VAL A 243 -1.60 -9.66 -17.16
N GLY A 244 -2.41 -8.87 -16.46
CA GLY A 244 -1.94 -7.81 -15.58
C GLY A 244 -2.24 -8.06 -14.11
N ILE A 245 -1.37 -7.52 -13.24
CA ILE A 245 -1.64 -7.27 -11.83
C ILE A 245 -1.88 -5.77 -11.69
N GLN A 246 -3.11 -5.35 -11.44
CA GLN A 246 -3.45 -3.95 -11.17
C GLN A 246 -3.39 -3.68 -9.67
N LEU A 247 -2.50 -2.79 -9.25
CA LEU A 247 -2.30 -2.39 -7.85
C LEU A 247 -3.16 -1.18 -7.48
N VAL A 248 -3.30 -0.24 -8.43
CA VAL A 248 -4.17 0.93 -8.34
C VAL A 248 -4.97 1.02 -9.63
N GLY A 249 -6.27 1.23 -9.52
CA GLY A 249 -7.13 1.58 -10.65
C GLY A 249 -8.08 2.74 -10.32
N GLY A 250 -8.63 3.39 -11.33
CA GLY A 250 -9.48 4.57 -11.20
C GLY A 250 -8.91 5.76 -11.97
N ASP A 251 -8.88 6.93 -11.35
CA ASP A 251 -8.27 8.14 -11.93
C ASP A 251 -6.74 8.05 -12.09
N LEU A 252 -6.10 7.15 -11.33
CA LEU A 252 -4.70 6.74 -11.51
C LEU A 252 -4.66 5.23 -11.78
N ASP A 253 -3.62 4.78 -12.51
CA ASP A 253 -3.37 3.36 -12.74
C ASP A 253 -1.91 3.01 -12.42
N ILE A 254 -1.73 1.92 -11.67
CA ILE A 254 -0.43 1.27 -11.45
C ILE A 254 -0.63 -0.21 -11.73
N SER A 255 -0.07 -0.69 -12.85
CA SER A 255 -0.28 -2.07 -13.29
C SER A 255 1.01 -2.73 -13.77
N ALA A 256 1.27 -3.95 -13.29
CA ALA A 256 2.32 -4.81 -13.80
C ALA A 256 1.77 -5.74 -14.89
N VAL A 257 2.56 -6.07 -15.91
CA VAL A 257 2.13 -6.94 -17.02
C VAL A 257 3.07 -8.13 -17.20
N GLY A 258 2.48 -9.30 -17.41
CA GLY A 258 3.16 -10.55 -17.74
C GLY A 258 2.30 -11.42 -18.65
N THR A 259 2.52 -12.73 -18.58
CA THR A 259 1.89 -13.71 -19.47
C THR A 259 1.27 -14.86 -18.67
N VAL A 260 0.14 -15.38 -19.16
CA VAL A 260 -0.52 -16.57 -18.62
C VAL A 260 0.27 -17.81 -19.03
N THR A 261 0.64 -18.64 -18.06
CA THR A 261 1.35 -19.89 -18.29
C THR A 261 0.40 -21.06 -18.51
N TYR A 262 -0.58 -21.21 -17.61
CA TYR A 262 -1.41 -22.41 -17.53
C TYR A 262 -2.82 -22.02 -17.11
N VAL A 263 -3.82 -22.66 -17.72
CA VAL A 263 -5.24 -22.44 -17.42
C VAL A 263 -5.92 -23.79 -17.23
N ASP A 264 -6.58 -23.97 -16.09
CA ASP A 264 -7.39 -25.15 -15.76
C ASP A 264 -8.76 -24.68 -15.26
N GLY A 265 -9.74 -24.65 -16.19
CA GLY A 265 -11.04 -24.04 -15.95
C GLY A 265 -10.91 -22.57 -15.52
N THR A 266 -11.20 -22.28 -14.25
CA THR A 266 -11.06 -20.93 -13.69
C THR A 266 -9.71 -20.65 -13.05
N ARG A 267 -8.86 -21.66 -12.87
CA ARG A 267 -7.54 -21.51 -12.22
C ARG A 267 -6.50 -21.09 -13.24
N VAL A 268 -5.66 -20.13 -12.86
CA VAL A 268 -4.65 -19.54 -13.74
C VAL A 268 -3.31 -19.49 -13.03
N LEU A 269 -2.24 -19.84 -13.74
CA LEU A 269 -0.85 -19.58 -13.33
C LEU A 269 -0.21 -18.56 -14.28
N ALA A 270 0.62 -17.65 -13.76
CA ALA A 270 1.26 -16.60 -14.54
C ALA A 270 2.66 -16.23 -14.01
N PHE A 271 3.38 -15.42 -14.80
CA PHE A 271 4.71 -14.82 -14.53
C PHE A 271 5.91 -15.78 -14.44
N GLY A 272 5.74 -17.00 -13.92
CA GLY A 272 6.85 -17.95 -13.75
C GLY A 272 7.90 -17.52 -12.71
N HIS A 273 7.77 -16.35 -12.10
CA HIS A 273 8.58 -15.85 -10.99
C HIS A 273 7.70 -14.96 -10.10
N PRO A 274 8.15 -14.53 -8.90
CA PRO A 274 7.30 -13.74 -8.04
C PRO A 274 7.12 -12.34 -8.62
N ALA A 275 5.96 -11.73 -8.34
CA ALA A 275 5.78 -10.29 -8.50
C ALA A 275 6.46 -9.54 -7.34
N TYR A 276 6.00 -9.78 -6.12
CA TYR A 276 6.56 -9.25 -4.88
C TYR A 276 6.98 -10.35 -3.89
N ASN A 277 6.54 -11.60 -4.11
CA ASN A 277 6.76 -12.75 -3.22
C ASN A 277 6.11 -12.59 -1.83
N LEU A 278 4.93 -11.95 -1.76
CA LEU A 278 4.21 -11.71 -0.48
C LEU A 278 3.47 -12.96 0.04
N GLY A 279 3.44 -14.05 -0.71
CA GLY A 279 2.78 -15.27 -0.32
C GLY A 279 1.30 -15.26 -0.65
N ALA A 280 0.43 -15.26 0.35
CA ALA A 280 -1.01 -15.15 0.12
C ALA A 280 -1.36 -13.68 -0.17
N VAL A 281 -2.08 -13.44 -1.26
CA VAL A 281 -2.38 -12.09 -1.78
C VAL A 281 -3.83 -12.01 -2.28
N ASP A 282 -4.31 -10.80 -2.59
CA ASP A 282 -5.64 -10.59 -3.20
C ASP A 282 -5.54 -9.51 -4.29
N TYR A 283 -4.65 -9.72 -5.26
CA TYR A 283 -4.37 -8.73 -6.31
C TYR A 283 -5.43 -8.76 -7.42
N ALA A 284 -5.71 -7.60 -8.03
CA ALA A 284 -6.58 -7.54 -9.19
C ALA A 284 -5.92 -8.13 -10.44
N MET A 285 -6.54 -9.17 -10.98
CA MET A 285 -6.14 -9.78 -12.26
C MET A 285 -6.89 -9.07 -13.39
N THR A 286 -6.15 -8.49 -14.33
CA THR A 286 -6.69 -7.82 -15.51
C THR A 286 -6.27 -8.55 -16.78
N ARG A 287 -7.04 -8.38 -17.86
CA ARG A 287 -6.45 -8.55 -19.20
C ARG A 287 -5.44 -7.42 -19.43
N ALA A 288 -4.43 -7.67 -20.24
CA ALA A 288 -3.52 -6.62 -20.70
C ALA A 288 -3.57 -6.52 -22.23
N ASP A 289 -3.54 -5.28 -22.74
CA ASP A 289 -3.40 -5.02 -24.18
C ASP A 289 -1.98 -4.51 -24.43
N VAL A 290 -1.20 -5.25 -25.22
CA VAL A 290 0.20 -4.94 -25.47
C VAL A 290 0.28 -3.91 -26.59
N ILE A 291 0.61 -2.66 -26.26
CA ILE A 291 0.80 -1.61 -27.28
C ILE A 291 1.96 -1.99 -28.20
N GLY A 292 3.06 -2.48 -27.62
CA GLY A 292 4.18 -3.02 -28.36
C GLY A 292 5.39 -3.33 -27.48
N VAL A 293 6.40 -3.94 -28.11
CA VAL A 293 7.72 -4.16 -27.52
C VAL A 293 8.58 -2.93 -27.74
N MET A 294 9.17 -2.40 -26.67
CA MET A 294 10.15 -1.32 -26.69
C MET A 294 11.56 -1.93 -26.66
N PRO A 295 12.30 -1.93 -27.79
CA PRO A 295 13.67 -2.40 -27.82
C PRO A 295 14.57 -1.48 -27.00
N SER A 296 15.51 -2.04 -26.26
CA SER A 296 16.47 -1.26 -25.46
C SER A 296 17.81 -1.97 -25.34
N LEU A 297 18.88 -1.17 -25.30
CA LEU A 297 20.25 -1.66 -25.05
C LEU A 297 20.44 -2.13 -23.61
N GLU A 298 19.66 -1.59 -22.67
CA GLU A 298 19.70 -1.99 -21.26
C GLU A 298 18.88 -3.27 -21.06
N SER A 299 17.58 -3.20 -21.39
CA SER A 299 16.66 -4.34 -21.31
C SER A 299 15.37 -3.98 -22.06
N SER A 300 14.95 -4.81 -23.02
CA SER A 300 13.71 -4.59 -23.76
C SER A 300 12.48 -4.89 -22.88
N PHE A 301 11.35 -4.22 -23.11
CA PHE A 301 10.13 -4.41 -22.31
C PHE A 301 8.85 -4.25 -23.12
N LYS A 302 7.75 -4.87 -22.66
CA LYS A 302 6.40 -4.64 -23.21
C LYS A 302 5.81 -3.36 -22.60
N LEU A 303 5.37 -2.43 -23.45
CA LEU A 303 4.48 -1.35 -23.04
C LEU A 303 3.04 -1.82 -23.26
N ALA A 304 2.24 -1.81 -22.20
CA ALA A 304 0.89 -2.36 -22.22
C ALA A 304 -0.05 -1.53 -21.34
N THR A 305 -1.35 -1.63 -21.61
CA THR A 305 -2.40 -1.04 -20.79
C THR A 305 -3.19 -2.15 -20.08
N ALA A 306 -3.58 -1.89 -18.84
CA ALA A 306 -4.47 -2.78 -18.11
C ALA A 306 -5.92 -2.60 -18.63
N GLY A 307 -6.55 -3.73 -18.92
CA GLY A 307 -7.97 -3.81 -19.24
C GLY A 307 -8.84 -4.00 -17.99
N PRO A 308 -10.10 -4.45 -18.16
CA PRO A 308 -10.98 -4.70 -17.02
C PRO A 308 -10.44 -5.80 -16.10
N VAL A 309 -10.77 -5.69 -14.81
CA VAL A 309 -10.54 -6.75 -13.82
C VAL A 309 -11.42 -7.94 -14.14
N ILE A 310 -10.81 -9.11 -14.30
CA ILE A 310 -11.45 -10.37 -14.71
C ILE A 310 -11.37 -11.46 -13.64
N GLY A 311 -10.64 -11.21 -12.55
CA GLY A 311 -10.46 -12.15 -11.46
C GLY A 311 -9.46 -11.62 -10.44
N ARG A 312 -8.85 -12.54 -9.70
CA ARG A 312 -7.86 -12.22 -8.67
C ARG A 312 -6.68 -13.18 -8.66
N PHE A 313 -5.51 -12.69 -8.25
CA PHE A 313 -4.42 -13.56 -7.82
C PHE A 313 -4.51 -13.80 -6.32
N THR A 314 -4.36 -15.05 -5.90
CA THR A 314 -4.44 -15.49 -4.50
C THR A 314 -3.09 -15.90 -3.92
N GLN A 315 -2.11 -16.18 -4.78
CA GLN A 315 -0.74 -16.51 -4.40
C GLN A 315 0.26 -15.76 -5.26
N ASP A 316 1.32 -15.25 -4.63
CA ASP A 316 2.50 -14.66 -5.24
C ASP A 316 3.74 -15.27 -4.57
N ARG A 317 4.38 -16.20 -5.26
CA ARG A 317 5.44 -17.05 -4.73
C ARG A 317 6.61 -17.09 -5.71
N THR A 318 7.75 -17.61 -5.23
CA THR A 318 8.98 -17.72 -6.02
C THR A 318 8.82 -18.30 -7.44
N PRO A 319 7.99 -19.32 -7.73
CA PRO A 319 7.90 -19.87 -9.09
C PRO A 319 6.74 -19.27 -9.88
N GLY A 320 6.05 -18.23 -9.39
CA GLY A 320 4.96 -17.58 -10.11
C GLY A 320 3.79 -17.14 -9.23
N ALA A 321 2.78 -16.59 -9.89
CA ALA A 321 1.51 -16.24 -9.28
C ALA A 321 0.41 -17.23 -9.66
N ALA A 322 -0.50 -17.50 -8.74
CA ALA A 322 -1.70 -18.30 -8.97
C ALA A 322 -2.96 -17.48 -8.68
N GLY A 323 -4.02 -17.69 -9.46
CA GLY A 323 -5.26 -16.94 -9.35
C GLY A 323 -6.49 -17.65 -9.89
N GLU A 324 -7.61 -16.97 -9.75
CA GLU A 324 -8.95 -17.47 -10.08
C GLU A 324 -9.71 -16.43 -10.93
N LEU A 325 -10.19 -16.88 -12.10
CA LEU A 325 -11.06 -16.10 -12.98
C LEU A 325 -12.48 -16.03 -12.43
N GLY A 326 -13.13 -14.89 -12.63
CA GLY A 326 -14.51 -14.64 -12.19
C GLY A 326 -14.68 -14.31 -10.71
N VAL A 327 -13.65 -14.51 -9.87
CA VAL A 327 -13.65 -14.10 -8.46
C VAL A 327 -12.94 -12.76 -8.33
N MET A 328 -13.68 -11.71 -8.01
CA MET A 328 -13.10 -10.37 -7.89
C MET A 328 -12.33 -10.20 -6.58
N PRO A 329 -11.20 -9.47 -6.58
CA PRO A 329 -10.45 -9.17 -5.37
C PRO A 329 -11.21 -8.18 -4.49
N ARG A 330 -10.85 -8.11 -3.20
CA ARG A 330 -11.27 -7.02 -2.33
C ARG A 330 -10.35 -5.82 -2.53
N LEU A 331 -10.88 -4.76 -3.14
CA LEU A 331 -10.17 -3.51 -3.33
C LEU A 331 -10.64 -2.46 -2.32
N ILE A 332 -9.70 -1.66 -1.82
CA ILE A 332 -9.94 -0.58 -0.87
C ILE A 332 -10.25 0.69 -1.68
N PRO A 333 -11.46 1.25 -1.60
CA PRO A 333 -11.77 2.53 -2.20
C PRO A 333 -11.04 3.66 -1.47
N LEU A 334 -10.36 4.52 -2.23
CA LEU A 334 -9.75 5.76 -1.77
C LEU A 334 -10.40 6.91 -2.53
N ASN A 335 -11.21 7.70 -1.83
CA ASN A 335 -11.89 8.86 -2.40
C ASN A 335 -11.18 10.13 -1.94
N ILE A 336 -10.79 10.98 -2.88
CA ILE A 336 -10.04 12.21 -2.58
C ILE A 336 -10.79 13.39 -3.19
N SER A 337 -11.13 14.39 -2.38
CA SER A 337 -11.70 15.64 -2.83
C SER A 337 -10.69 16.76 -2.60
N VAL A 338 -10.27 17.45 -3.66
CA VAL A 338 -9.33 18.58 -3.58
C VAL A 338 -10.06 19.87 -3.98
N ARG A 339 -9.97 20.89 -3.12
CA ARG A 339 -10.53 22.23 -3.37
C ARG A 339 -9.41 23.26 -3.49
N THR A 340 -9.32 23.90 -4.66
CA THR A 340 -8.39 24.99 -4.98
C THR A 340 -9.17 26.29 -5.16
N GLY A 341 -9.56 26.89 -4.04
CA GLY A 341 -10.42 28.08 -3.99
C GLY A 341 -11.93 27.79 -3.90
N PRO A 342 -12.78 28.83 -3.98
CA PRO A 342 -14.22 28.71 -3.69
C PRO A 342 -15.01 27.88 -4.71
N GLU A 343 -14.62 27.90 -5.99
CA GLU A 343 -15.39 27.28 -7.07
C GLU A 343 -14.71 26.04 -7.68
N THR A 344 -13.41 25.83 -7.45
CA THR A 344 -12.69 24.70 -8.03
C THR A 344 -12.68 23.54 -7.05
N ARG A 345 -13.47 22.51 -7.33
CA ARG A 345 -13.47 21.21 -6.64
C ARG A 345 -13.23 20.10 -7.64
N LYS A 346 -12.29 19.20 -7.32
CA LYS A 346 -12.02 17.98 -8.07
C LYS A 346 -12.16 16.78 -7.16
N ASP A 347 -12.86 15.76 -7.63
CA ASP A 347 -13.08 14.52 -6.91
C ASP A 347 -12.42 13.37 -7.69
N PHE A 348 -11.58 12.60 -7.00
CA PHE A 348 -10.87 11.44 -7.53
C PHE A 348 -11.32 10.18 -6.79
N LYS A 349 -11.45 9.09 -7.53
CA LYS A 349 -11.85 7.77 -7.05
C LYS A 349 -10.82 6.74 -7.46
N LEU A 350 -10.16 6.17 -6.47
CA LEU A 350 -9.17 5.13 -6.65
C LEU A 350 -9.63 3.83 -5.98
N LYS A 351 -9.11 2.72 -6.48
CA LYS A 351 -9.26 1.38 -5.91
C LYS A 351 -7.87 0.79 -5.74
N LEU A 352 -7.50 0.49 -4.50
CA LEU A 352 -6.19 -0.02 -4.13
C LEU A 352 -6.28 -1.51 -3.79
N VAL A 353 -5.25 -2.29 -4.11
CA VAL A 353 -5.13 -3.66 -3.59
C VAL A 353 -5.05 -3.66 -2.06
N ALA A 354 -5.69 -4.64 -1.44
CA ALA A 354 -5.69 -4.83 0.01
C ALA A 354 -4.51 -5.72 0.45
N ASP A 355 -3.43 -5.12 0.91
CA ASP A 355 -2.24 -5.80 1.38
C ASP A 355 -1.51 -4.99 2.46
N LYS A 356 -0.96 -5.67 3.47
CA LYS A 356 -0.36 -5.03 4.66
C LYS A 356 0.91 -4.23 4.35
N PHE A 357 1.61 -4.57 3.27
CA PHE A 357 2.81 -3.90 2.81
C PHE A 357 2.50 -2.90 1.68
N LEU A 358 1.72 -3.30 0.68
CA LEU A 358 1.45 -2.46 -0.49
C LEU A 358 0.46 -1.34 -0.19
N THR A 359 -0.65 -1.58 0.52
CA THR A 359 -1.69 -0.56 0.71
C THR A 359 -1.14 0.75 1.29
N PRO A 360 -0.34 0.75 2.37
CA PRO A 360 0.24 2.00 2.90
C PRO A 360 1.12 2.74 1.88
N ALA A 361 1.97 2.01 1.14
CA ALA A 361 2.84 2.60 0.12
C ALA A 361 2.02 3.22 -1.03
N LEU A 362 0.98 2.51 -1.49
CA LEU A 362 0.09 2.99 -2.54
C LEU A 362 -0.69 4.24 -2.10
N VAL A 363 -1.23 4.26 -0.87
CA VAL A 363 -1.88 5.44 -0.28
C VAL A 363 -0.92 6.64 -0.29
N ASN A 364 0.31 6.45 0.20
CA ASN A 364 1.31 7.52 0.21
C ASN A 364 1.55 8.09 -1.20
N MET A 365 1.78 7.21 -2.17
CA MET A 365 2.09 7.60 -3.54
C MET A 365 0.92 8.28 -4.25
N THR A 366 -0.29 7.72 -4.17
CA THR A 366 -1.46 8.26 -4.90
C THR A 366 -1.91 9.59 -4.32
N VAL A 367 -1.90 9.73 -2.98
CA VAL A 367 -2.28 10.97 -2.31
C VAL A 367 -1.24 12.07 -2.59
N SER A 368 0.05 11.76 -2.47
CA SER A 368 1.11 12.73 -2.84
C SER A 368 0.96 13.17 -4.29
N THR A 369 0.71 12.23 -5.21
CA THR A 369 0.60 12.52 -6.65
C THR A 369 -0.57 13.44 -6.96
N LEU A 370 -1.78 13.11 -6.47
CA LEU A 370 -2.99 13.87 -6.80
C LEU A 370 -3.00 15.26 -6.17
N ILE A 371 -2.42 15.41 -4.98
CA ILE A 371 -2.28 16.74 -4.38
C ILE A 371 -1.21 17.54 -5.15
N THR A 372 -0.03 16.98 -5.44
CA THR A 372 1.01 17.72 -6.17
C THR A 372 0.63 18.02 -7.63
N SER A 373 -0.15 17.18 -8.32
CA SER A 373 -0.52 17.39 -9.72
C SER A 373 -1.54 18.52 -9.93
N GLU A 374 -2.29 18.83 -8.89
CA GLU A 374 -3.34 19.86 -8.91
C GLU A 374 -2.85 21.23 -8.48
N GLU A 375 -1.72 21.28 -7.79
CA GLU A 375 -1.16 22.50 -7.24
C GLU A 375 -0.08 23.10 -8.13
N ARG A 376 0.03 24.42 -8.07
CA ARG A 376 1.08 25.17 -8.75
C ARG A 376 2.42 24.78 -8.16
N SER A 377 3.36 24.30 -8.99
CA SER A 377 4.67 23.79 -8.55
C SER A 377 5.65 24.85 -8.01
N LEU A 378 5.19 26.10 -7.80
CA LEU A 378 6.00 27.24 -7.38
C LEU A 378 5.22 28.08 -6.37
N GLY A 379 5.74 28.19 -5.15
CA GLY A 379 5.18 29.02 -4.07
C GLY A 379 5.07 28.27 -2.74
N ASP A 380 4.69 29.01 -1.70
CA ASP A 380 4.28 28.43 -0.42
C ASP A 380 2.80 28.02 -0.51
N ILE A 381 2.48 26.85 0.04
CA ILE A 381 1.13 26.31 0.06
C ILE A 381 0.77 25.86 1.48
N SER A 382 -0.51 25.98 1.81
CA SER A 382 -1.09 25.37 3.00
C SER A 382 -2.21 24.42 2.62
N LEU A 383 -2.18 23.23 3.21
CA LEU A 383 -3.16 22.16 3.02
C LEU A 383 -3.90 21.93 4.34
N ASP A 384 -5.16 22.32 4.36
CA ASP A 384 -6.10 21.96 5.42
C ASP A 384 -6.80 20.67 4.98
N PHE A 385 -6.80 19.65 5.82
CA PHE A 385 -7.38 18.37 5.46
C PHE A 385 -8.18 17.72 6.59
N ASP A 386 -9.07 16.84 6.13
CA ASP A 386 -9.98 16.02 6.91
C ASP A 386 -10.01 14.64 6.26
N ALA A 387 -9.74 13.59 7.02
CA ALA A 387 -9.64 12.23 6.51
C ALA A 387 -10.26 11.21 7.46
N ASP A 388 -11.01 10.27 6.90
CA ASP A 388 -11.59 9.14 7.62
C ASP A 388 -11.06 7.82 7.05
N VAL A 389 -10.47 7.01 7.92
CA VAL A 389 -10.03 5.64 7.62
C VAL A 389 -11.00 4.67 8.28
N PHE A 390 -11.86 4.02 7.48
CA PHE A 390 -12.86 3.07 7.96
C PHE A 390 -12.29 1.65 7.97
N LEU A 391 -12.40 0.95 9.09
CA LEU A 391 -12.00 -0.46 9.20
C LEU A 391 -13.12 -1.40 8.74
N ASP A 392 -12.76 -2.58 8.25
CA ASP A 392 -13.72 -3.60 7.78
C ASP A 392 -14.46 -4.34 8.91
N GLN A 393 -13.92 -4.26 10.14
CA GLN A 393 -14.46 -4.95 11.31
C GLN A 393 -14.67 -4.00 12.49
N GLY A 394 -15.72 -4.25 13.26
CA GLY A 394 -15.99 -3.55 14.51
C GLY A 394 -16.58 -2.15 14.38
N GLY A 395 -16.86 -1.67 13.17
CA GLY A 395 -17.40 -0.32 12.94
C GLY A 395 -16.47 0.80 13.41
N LEU A 396 -15.19 0.50 13.57
CA LEU A 396 -14.17 1.43 14.02
C LEU A 396 -13.69 2.29 12.84
N SER A 397 -13.42 3.56 13.11
CA SER A 397 -12.76 4.47 12.19
C SER A 397 -11.72 5.32 12.91
N VAL A 398 -10.71 5.75 12.16
CA VAL A 398 -9.77 6.79 12.60
C VAL A 398 -10.07 8.04 11.81
N HIS A 399 -10.38 9.11 12.52
CA HIS A 399 -10.56 10.44 11.97
C HIS A 399 -9.28 11.26 12.16
N LEU A 400 -8.82 11.93 11.10
CA LEU A 400 -7.62 12.77 11.10
C LEU A 400 -7.98 14.14 10.53
N GLU A 401 -7.56 15.20 11.22
CA GLU A 401 -7.61 16.56 10.70
C GLU A 401 -6.33 17.29 11.07
N ASP A 402 -5.78 18.07 10.14
CA ASP A 402 -4.71 19.02 10.46
C ASP A 402 -4.50 20.07 9.34
N LEU A 403 -3.58 21.00 9.61
CA LEU A 403 -3.05 21.95 8.64
C LEU A 403 -1.56 21.66 8.45
N PHE A 404 -1.14 21.49 7.19
CA PHE A 404 0.27 21.51 6.81
C PHE A 404 0.57 22.75 6.01
N SER A 405 1.71 23.40 6.27
CA SER A 405 2.11 24.60 5.57
C SER A 405 3.62 24.62 5.34
N GLY A 406 4.03 25.07 4.15
CA GLY A 406 5.43 25.17 3.77
C GLY A 406 5.59 25.33 2.26
N SER A 407 6.85 25.26 1.83
CA SER A 407 7.22 25.44 0.43
C SER A 407 7.20 24.13 -0.36
N TYR A 408 6.91 24.22 -1.65
CA TYR A 408 7.04 23.11 -2.61
C TYR A 408 6.22 21.86 -2.22
N ASP A 409 6.82 20.68 -2.36
CA ASP A 409 6.21 19.37 -2.10
C ASP A 409 6.07 19.03 -0.60
N ASN A 410 6.52 19.90 0.33
CA ASN A 410 6.52 19.55 1.76
C ASN A 410 5.11 19.25 2.30
N PRO A 411 4.08 20.11 2.13
CA PRO A 411 2.75 19.81 2.65
C PRO A 411 2.10 18.56 2.03
N PRO A 412 2.12 18.33 0.70
CA PRO A 412 1.64 17.08 0.11
C PRO A 412 2.35 15.83 0.66
N VAL A 413 3.66 15.89 0.88
CA VAL A 413 4.45 14.79 1.46
C VAL A 413 4.08 14.56 2.92
N SER A 414 3.92 15.60 3.73
CA SER A 414 3.50 15.47 5.13
C SER A 414 2.12 14.82 5.26
N LEU A 415 1.14 15.28 4.47
CA LEU A 415 -0.22 14.72 4.49
C LEU A 415 -0.24 13.26 4.05
N SER A 416 0.38 12.96 2.91
CA SER A 416 0.40 11.59 2.37
C SER A 416 1.18 10.62 3.25
N SER A 417 2.26 11.06 3.92
CA SER A 417 3.03 10.22 4.84
C SER A 417 2.30 9.96 6.15
N LEU A 418 1.57 10.94 6.69
CA LEU A 418 0.76 10.76 7.89
C LEU A 418 -0.36 9.75 7.64
N LEU A 419 -1.15 9.95 6.57
CA LEU A 419 -2.25 9.05 6.25
C LEU A 419 -1.75 7.61 6.02
N ALA A 420 -0.64 7.47 5.30
CA ALA A 420 -0.03 6.17 5.07
C ALA A 420 0.54 5.53 6.35
N ALA A 421 1.10 6.33 7.28
CA ALA A 421 1.54 5.86 8.59
C ALA A 421 0.36 5.31 9.40
N VAL A 422 -0.77 6.02 9.45
CA VAL A 422 -1.99 5.55 10.11
C VAL A 422 -2.48 4.23 9.51
N VAL A 423 -2.56 4.15 8.18
CA VAL A 423 -2.96 2.90 7.48
C VAL A 423 -1.99 1.75 7.79
N HIS A 424 -0.67 2.02 7.79
CA HIS A 424 0.35 1.02 8.12
C HIS A 424 0.17 0.47 9.53
N LEU A 425 -0.03 1.35 10.51
CA LEU A 425 -0.18 0.98 11.93
C LEU A 425 -1.46 0.19 12.18
N LEU A 426 -2.56 0.54 11.50
CA LEU A 426 -3.81 -0.21 11.56
C LEU A 426 -3.66 -1.61 10.95
N LEU A 427 -3.09 -1.73 9.75
CA LEU A 427 -2.94 -3.02 9.06
C LEU A 427 -1.91 -3.96 9.72
N ASN A 428 -0.89 -3.39 10.37
CA ASN A 428 0.21 -4.14 11.01
C ASN A 428 0.10 -4.17 12.54
N ASN A 429 -1.09 -3.89 13.09
CA ASN A 429 -1.32 -3.97 14.54
C ASN A 429 -1.18 -5.42 15.06
N GLU A 430 -0.82 -5.56 16.34
CA GLU A 430 -0.60 -6.87 16.96
C GLU A 430 -1.87 -7.52 17.55
N PHE A 431 -2.98 -6.77 17.66
CA PHE A 431 -4.17 -7.17 18.41
C PHE A 431 -5.15 -8.00 17.59
N LYS A 432 -5.52 -7.50 16.41
CA LYS A 432 -6.54 -8.09 15.53
C LYS A 432 -6.13 -7.98 14.07
N ASP A 433 -6.46 -8.99 13.28
CA ASP A 433 -6.31 -8.90 11.83
C ASP A 433 -7.48 -8.08 11.27
N VAL A 434 -7.19 -6.83 10.89
CA VAL A 434 -8.18 -5.89 10.36
C VAL A 434 -7.77 -5.41 8.98
N GLY A 435 -8.76 -5.24 8.11
CA GLY A 435 -8.61 -4.59 6.81
C GLY A 435 -9.11 -3.15 6.86
N ILE A 436 -8.77 -2.39 5.83
CA ILE A 436 -9.38 -1.08 5.57
C ILE A 436 -10.58 -1.30 4.65
N PHE A 437 -11.75 -0.83 5.04
CA PHE A 437 -12.95 -0.85 4.21
C PHE A 437 -12.93 0.26 3.16
N ARG A 438 -12.54 1.48 3.57
CA ARG A 438 -12.52 2.68 2.73
C ARG A 438 -11.65 3.77 3.37
N ILE A 439 -11.08 4.63 2.55
CA ILE A 439 -10.44 5.88 2.96
C ILE A 439 -11.12 7.04 2.23
N ASP A 440 -11.59 8.03 2.99
CA ASP A 440 -12.09 9.29 2.44
C ASP A 440 -11.14 10.42 2.87
N LEU A 441 -10.76 11.28 1.93
CA LEU A 441 -9.85 12.40 2.17
C LEU A 441 -10.41 13.67 1.51
N ASN A 442 -10.60 14.71 2.30
CA ASN A 442 -10.94 16.05 1.85
C ASN A 442 -9.75 16.97 2.08
N VAL A 443 -9.34 17.71 1.06
CA VAL A 443 -8.21 18.64 1.10
C VAL A 443 -8.68 20.00 0.59
N ARG A 444 -8.39 21.04 1.34
CA ARG A 444 -8.49 22.44 0.94
C ARG A 444 -7.08 23.01 0.80
N ALA A 445 -6.69 23.30 -0.43
CA ALA A 445 -5.45 23.96 -0.74
C ALA A 445 -5.60 25.48 -0.71
N ILE A 446 -4.59 26.13 -0.15
CA ILE A 446 -4.54 27.58 0.06
C ILE A 446 -3.17 28.03 -0.42
N GLU A 447 -3.13 28.87 -1.46
CA GLU A 447 -1.91 29.41 -2.08
C GLU A 447 -1.24 30.51 -1.22
N GLU A 448 -1.22 30.32 0.10
CA GLU A 448 -0.59 31.21 1.06
C GLU A 448 0.09 30.38 2.14
N SER A 449 1.24 30.84 2.61
CA SER A 449 1.90 30.27 3.79
C SER A 449 1.13 30.62 5.05
N ARG A 450 0.64 29.59 5.75
CA ARG A 450 -0.03 29.70 7.04
C ARG A 450 0.89 29.18 8.14
N LEU A 451 2.08 29.74 8.22
CA LEU A 451 3.05 29.48 9.28
C LEU A 451 3.06 30.64 10.28
N ALA A 452 3.06 30.30 11.57
CA ALA A 452 3.18 31.25 12.65
C ALA A 452 4.21 30.77 13.69
N SER A 453 5.03 31.70 14.18
CA SER A 453 6.04 31.43 15.21
C SER A 453 5.74 32.22 16.47
N LEU A 454 5.83 31.58 17.63
CA LEU A 454 5.70 32.23 18.93
C LEU A 454 6.76 33.33 19.09
N GLU A 455 6.33 34.54 19.44
CA GLU A 455 7.24 35.64 19.77
C GLU A 455 7.42 35.77 21.29
N LYS A 456 6.31 35.82 22.02
CA LYS A 456 6.29 36.00 23.47
C LYS A 456 4.93 35.64 24.05
N VAL A 457 4.94 35.34 25.34
CA VAL A 457 3.72 35.14 26.14
C VAL A 457 3.77 36.12 27.31
N LEU A 458 2.69 36.89 27.50
CA LEU A 458 2.55 37.81 28.62
C LEU A 458 1.39 37.39 29.50
N LEU A 459 1.58 37.41 30.81
CA LEU A 459 0.52 37.21 31.79
C LEU A 459 0.10 38.56 32.38
N ASP A 460 -1.18 38.71 32.68
CA ASP A 460 -1.68 39.85 33.47
C ASP A 460 -1.16 39.80 34.91
N LYS A 461 -0.92 38.60 35.45
CA LYS A 461 -0.46 38.35 36.82
C LYS A 461 0.55 37.21 36.88
N TYR A 462 1.63 37.42 37.64
CA TYR A 462 2.65 36.41 37.94
C TYR A 462 2.56 35.88 39.39
N GLU A 463 1.66 36.47 40.19
CA GLU A 463 1.37 36.06 41.57
C GLU A 463 -0.14 36.08 41.83
N VAL A 464 -0.71 34.91 42.14
CA VAL A 464 -2.16 34.67 42.08
C VAL A 464 -2.64 33.86 43.28
N SER A 465 -3.93 34.00 43.61
CA SER A 465 -4.58 33.18 44.63
C SER A 465 -5.05 31.86 44.00
N PRO A 466 -5.18 30.77 44.77
CA PRO A 466 -5.77 29.53 44.27
C PRO A 466 -7.14 29.76 43.61
N GLY A 467 -7.35 29.25 42.40
CA GLY A 467 -8.58 29.43 41.63
C GLY A 467 -8.75 30.82 40.98
N GLU A 468 -7.83 31.76 41.20
CA GLU A 468 -7.84 33.06 40.52
C GLU A 468 -7.57 32.88 39.03
N ALA A 469 -8.31 33.61 38.20
CA ALA A 469 -8.12 33.61 36.75
C ALA A 469 -6.84 34.38 36.38
N VAL A 470 -6.07 33.78 35.48
CA VAL A 470 -4.85 34.34 34.87
C VAL A 470 -5.09 34.47 33.38
N THR A 471 -4.93 35.68 32.86
CA THR A 471 -5.11 35.97 31.44
C THR A 471 -3.74 35.96 30.75
N LEU A 472 -3.59 35.07 29.78
CA LEU A 472 -2.41 34.94 28.92
C LEU A 472 -2.66 35.63 27.59
N LYS A 473 -1.72 36.47 27.18
CA LYS A 473 -1.65 37.06 25.85
C LYS A 473 -0.51 36.42 25.09
N VAL A 474 -0.85 35.60 24.11
CA VAL A 474 0.12 34.87 23.28
C VAL A 474 0.33 35.66 22.00
N PHE A 475 1.52 36.24 21.85
CA PHE A 475 1.93 36.95 20.64
C PHE A 475 2.69 36.02 19.73
N PHE A 476 2.27 35.95 18.47
CA PHE A 476 2.94 35.17 17.45
C PHE A 476 2.97 35.94 16.13
N ARG A 477 4.01 35.67 15.35
CA ARG A 477 4.24 36.34 14.07
C ARG A 477 3.96 35.37 12.93
N SER A 478 3.10 35.77 12.00
CA SER A 478 2.92 35.06 10.74
C SER A 478 4.15 35.23 9.84
N GLN A 479 4.30 34.38 8.83
CA GLN A 479 5.36 34.55 7.83
C GLN A 479 5.26 35.90 7.07
N SER A 480 4.04 36.46 6.93
CA SER A 480 3.79 37.80 6.35
C SER A 480 4.21 38.97 7.26
N GLN A 481 4.89 38.70 8.38
CA GLN A 481 5.32 39.68 9.39
C GLN A 481 4.16 40.37 10.14
N GLU A 482 2.95 39.83 10.07
CA GLU A 482 1.83 40.29 10.88
C GLU A 482 1.98 39.75 12.31
N SER A 483 1.92 40.64 13.30
CA SER A 483 1.92 40.25 14.72
C SER A 483 0.47 40.06 15.16
N LEU A 484 0.15 38.84 15.56
CA LEU A 484 -1.17 38.41 16.00
C LEU A 484 -1.15 38.17 17.51
N MET A 485 -2.30 38.27 18.14
CA MET A 485 -2.45 38.07 19.58
C MET A 485 -3.72 37.29 19.88
N GLU A 486 -3.56 36.20 20.61
CA GLU A 486 -4.66 35.42 21.17
C GLU A 486 -4.68 35.56 22.68
N GLU A 487 -5.88 35.72 23.25
CA GLU A 487 -6.08 35.85 24.68
C GLU A 487 -6.75 34.59 25.24
N VAL A 488 -6.11 33.96 26.22
CA VAL A 488 -6.61 32.73 26.86
C VAL A 488 -6.62 32.93 28.37
N THR A 489 -7.72 32.54 29.00
CA THR A 489 -7.83 32.57 30.47
C THR A 489 -7.69 31.16 31.01
N VAL A 490 -6.81 30.99 32.00
CA VAL A 490 -6.66 29.74 32.75
C VAL A 490 -6.85 29.99 34.24
N LEU A 491 -7.29 28.96 34.97
CA LEU A 491 -7.47 29.05 36.41
C LEU A 491 -6.19 28.61 37.13
N ALA A 492 -5.77 29.40 38.12
CA ALA A 492 -4.65 29.02 38.96
C ALA A 492 -4.97 27.73 39.74
N PRO A 493 -4.07 26.72 39.74
CA PRO A 493 -4.32 25.47 40.41
C PRO A 493 -4.42 25.65 41.93
N ALA A 494 -5.19 24.78 42.59
CA ALA A 494 -5.28 24.72 44.04
C ALA A 494 -3.99 24.17 44.66
N LEU A 495 -3.02 25.05 44.91
CA LEU A 495 -1.73 24.76 45.52
C LEU A 495 -1.51 25.57 46.81
N PRO A 496 -0.64 25.11 47.74
CA PRO A 496 -0.33 25.84 48.96
C PRO A 496 0.26 27.23 48.69
N ALA A 497 0.05 28.14 49.64
CA ALA A 497 0.62 29.48 49.62
C ALA A 497 2.15 29.46 49.51
N GLY A 498 2.71 30.33 48.67
CA GLY A 498 4.15 30.39 48.39
C GLY A 498 4.70 29.30 47.46
N SER A 499 3.86 28.41 46.94
CA SER A 499 4.26 27.44 45.91
C SER A 499 4.36 28.07 44.51
N GLU A 500 5.00 27.36 43.58
CA GLU A 500 5.15 27.78 42.19
C GLU A 500 4.56 26.71 41.25
N PHE A 501 3.89 27.15 40.19
CA PHE A 501 3.49 26.33 39.06
C PHE A 501 4.00 26.95 37.76
N GLN A 502 4.09 26.15 36.71
CA GLN A 502 4.53 26.54 35.38
C GLN A 502 3.36 26.46 34.42
N ILE A 503 3.21 27.49 33.59
CA ILE A 503 2.35 27.47 32.42
C ILE A 503 3.25 27.30 31.21
N LEU A 504 3.16 26.14 30.57
CA LEU A 504 3.80 25.86 29.29
C LEU A 504 2.82 26.24 28.18
N VAL A 505 3.27 27.02 27.21
CA VAL A 505 2.53 27.38 26.00
C VAL A 505 3.36 26.97 24.81
N GLY A 506 2.83 26.21 23.87
CA GLY A 506 3.63 25.78 22.72
C GLY A 506 2.90 24.93 21.70
N ASP A 507 3.64 24.54 20.67
CA ASP A 507 3.23 23.58 19.65
C ASP A 507 3.25 22.12 20.15
N ALA A 508 2.78 21.20 19.31
CA ALA A 508 2.74 19.77 19.60
C ALA A 508 4.13 19.20 19.93
N ALA A 509 5.17 19.62 19.20
CA ALA A 509 6.54 19.18 19.40
C ALA A 509 7.10 19.61 20.77
N THR A 510 6.78 20.83 21.22
CA THR A 510 7.14 21.34 22.54
C THR A 510 6.48 20.52 23.64
N MET A 511 5.17 20.26 23.52
CA MET A 511 4.44 19.43 24.50
C MET A 511 5.09 18.05 24.61
N GLN A 512 5.38 17.45 23.46
CA GLN A 512 6.02 16.15 23.40
C GLN A 512 7.43 16.13 24.02
N GLN A 513 8.24 17.17 23.78
CA GLN A 513 9.56 17.28 24.40
C GLN A 513 9.47 17.33 25.93
N VAL A 514 8.49 18.05 26.46
CA VAL A 514 8.25 18.14 27.90
C VAL A 514 7.76 16.81 28.47
N GLU A 515 6.86 16.11 27.80
CA GLU A 515 6.37 14.78 28.20
C GLU A 515 7.48 13.74 28.24
N ARG A 516 8.34 13.73 27.21
CA ARG A 516 9.54 12.88 27.16
C ARG A 516 10.46 13.12 28.35
N ALA A 517 10.69 14.39 28.71
CA ALA A 517 11.51 14.75 29.86
C ALA A 517 10.84 14.40 31.20
N GLN A 518 9.54 14.66 31.33
CA GLN A 518 8.78 14.47 32.57
C GLN A 518 8.63 12.99 32.91
N TYR A 519 8.12 12.21 31.97
CA TYR A 519 7.70 10.85 32.26
C TYR A 519 8.81 9.83 32.03
N ARG A 520 9.98 10.23 31.49
CA ARG A 520 11.07 9.32 31.08
C ARG A 520 10.54 8.11 30.30
N ILE A 521 9.42 8.28 29.60
CA ILE A 521 8.69 7.19 28.97
C ILE A 521 9.64 6.57 27.98
N GLN A 522 9.94 5.30 28.17
CA GLN A 522 10.65 4.54 27.17
C GLN A 522 9.67 4.16 26.06
N GLU A 523 8.46 3.66 26.37
CA GLU A 523 7.52 3.16 25.35
C GLU A 523 6.08 3.17 25.92
N TYR A 524 5.14 3.90 25.33
CA TYR A 524 3.73 3.54 25.43
C TYR A 524 3.46 2.60 24.26
N VAL A 525 2.83 1.46 24.54
CA VAL A 525 2.45 0.48 23.53
C VAL A 525 0.96 0.28 23.71
N PRO A 526 0.12 0.59 22.70
CA PRO A 526 -1.30 0.29 22.75
C PRO A 526 -1.52 -1.16 23.21
N ARG A 527 -2.59 -1.44 23.96
CA ARG A 527 -2.86 -2.82 24.46
C ARG A 527 -4.05 -3.48 23.76
N SER A 528 -4.73 -2.71 22.93
CA SER A 528 -5.88 -3.15 22.16
C SER A 528 -6.01 -2.31 20.89
N LEU A 529 -6.74 -2.84 19.91
CA LEU A 529 -7.08 -2.11 18.70
C LEU A 529 -7.85 -0.82 19.04
N ASP A 530 -8.79 -0.87 19.97
CA ASP A 530 -9.58 0.30 20.39
C ASP A 530 -8.68 1.41 20.96
N GLN A 531 -7.68 1.06 21.77
CA GLN A 531 -6.69 2.03 22.25
C GLN A 531 -5.83 2.58 21.12
N LEU A 532 -5.41 1.76 20.16
CA LEU A 532 -4.66 2.21 19.00
C LEU A 532 -5.49 3.20 18.15
N VAL A 533 -6.75 2.85 17.86
CA VAL A 533 -7.67 3.71 17.09
C VAL A 533 -7.89 5.05 17.81
N ARG A 534 -8.11 5.03 19.12
CA ARG A 534 -8.23 6.27 19.92
C ARG A 534 -6.96 7.10 19.91
N LEU A 535 -5.79 6.46 20.00
CA LEU A 535 -4.51 7.16 19.95
C LEU A 535 -4.33 7.85 18.60
N LEU A 536 -4.54 7.11 17.50
CA LEU A 536 -4.40 7.64 16.15
C LEU A 536 -5.43 8.74 15.83
N GLY A 537 -6.63 8.68 16.41
CA GLY A 537 -7.64 9.73 16.25
C GLY A 537 -7.42 10.98 17.12
N ASN A 538 -6.57 10.89 18.14
CA ASN A 538 -6.28 11.98 19.09
C ASN A 538 -4.86 12.54 18.95
N LEU A 539 -4.22 12.32 17.80
CA LEU A 539 -2.89 12.87 17.54
C LEU A 539 -2.91 14.40 17.66
N ARG A 540 -1.82 14.96 18.19
CA ARG A 540 -1.68 16.40 18.34
C ARG A 540 -1.55 17.05 16.97
N LYS A 541 -2.40 18.06 16.75
CA LYS A 541 -2.53 18.85 15.54
C LYS A 541 -1.54 20.01 15.55
N ASN A 542 -1.02 20.34 14.39
CA ASN A 542 -0.13 21.48 14.13
C ASN A 542 -0.88 22.82 14.14
N SER A 543 -2.19 22.81 13.89
CA SER A 543 -3.08 23.99 13.92
C SER A 543 -3.61 24.35 15.32
N ARG A 544 -2.84 24.06 16.38
CA ARG A 544 -3.25 24.26 17.78
C ARG A 544 -2.12 24.87 18.60
N ILE A 545 -2.47 25.80 19.49
CA ILE A 545 -1.61 26.23 20.60
C ILE A 545 -2.02 25.42 21.83
N TYR A 546 -1.08 24.70 22.43
CA TYR A 546 -1.30 23.92 23.65
C TYR A 546 -0.85 24.71 24.87
N PHE A 547 -1.65 24.64 25.93
CA PHE A 547 -1.41 25.25 27.22
C PHE A 547 -1.42 24.17 28.28
N ARG A 548 -0.29 23.95 28.94
CA ARG A 548 -0.14 22.90 29.95
C ARG A 548 0.28 23.51 31.28
N ILE A 549 -0.51 23.25 32.32
CA ILE A 549 -0.22 23.71 33.68
C ILE A 549 0.46 22.58 34.44
N MET A 550 1.67 22.84 34.92
CA MET A 550 2.49 21.86 35.62
C MET A 550 2.91 22.39 36.98
N ALA A 551 2.94 21.54 37.99
CA ALA A 551 3.45 21.91 39.31
C ALA A 551 4.38 20.84 39.87
N SER A 552 5.22 21.22 40.82
CA SER A 552 6.09 20.28 41.55
C SER A 552 5.29 19.44 42.56
N LYS A 553 4.34 18.65 42.07
CA LYS A 553 3.66 17.59 42.83
C LYS A 553 4.29 16.26 42.44
N PRO A 554 4.92 15.54 43.38
CA PRO A 554 5.34 14.18 43.14
C PRO A 554 4.15 13.30 42.79
N GLY A 555 4.36 12.37 41.86
CA GLY A 555 3.33 11.46 41.39
C GLY A 555 3.93 10.17 40.86
N LEU A 556 3.07 9.37 40.25
CA LEU A 556 3.46 8.13 39.59
C LEU A 556 2.90 8.14 38.17
N PHE A 557 3.73 7.85 37.19
CA PHE A 557 3.29 7.55 35.84
C PHE A 557 3.26 6.03 35.66
N LEU A 558 2.09 5.47 35.36
CA LEU A 558 1.90 4.04 35.25
C LEU A 558 0.95 3.74 34.09
N ARG A 559 1.44 3.01 33.09
CA ARG A 559 0.64 2.48 31.95
C ARG A 559 -0.06 3.55 31.09
N GLY A 560 0.59 4.70 30.86
CA GLY A 560 0.02 5.81 30.07
C GLY A 560 -0.71 6.84 30.92
N GLU A 561 -1.09 6.49 32.15
CA GLU A 561 -1.81 7.40 33.03
C GLU A 561 -0.89 8.03 34.08
N GLU A 562 -1.03 9.35 34.21
CA GLU A 562 -0.43 10.12 35.29
C GLU A 562 -1.34 10.08 36.52
N MET A 563 -0.79 9.64 37.65
CA MET A 563 -1.45 9.70 38.96
C MET A 563 -0.76 10.77 39.82
N PRO A 564 -1.24 12.03 39.77
CA PRO A 564 -0.67 13.11 40.54
C PRO A 564 -0.98 12.96 42.04
N ASN A 565 -0.05 13.36 42.91
CA ASN A 565 -0.29 13.50 44.35
C ASN A 565 -0.76 12.20 45.06
N LEU A 566 -0.19 11.05 44.67
CA LEU A 566 -0.47 9.75 45.30
C LEU A 566 -0.01 9.73 46.78
N PRO A 567 -0.86 9.28 47.71
CA PRO A 567 -0.46 8.99 49.09
C PRO A 567 0.74 8.03 49.15
N PRO A 568 1.68 8.21 50.09
CA PRO A 568 2.88 7.37 50.19
C PRO A 568 2.59 5.86 50.28
N THR A 569 1.49 5.48 50.92
CA THR A 569 1.03 4.09 51.05
C THR A 569 0.63 3.49 49.70
N LEU A 570 -0.16 4.19 48.88
CA LEU A 570 -0.52 3.74 47.54
C LEU A 570 0.69 3.69 46.61
N LYS A 571 1.59 4.68 46.70
CA LYS A 571 2.86 4.69 45.95
C LYS A 571 3.70 3.43 46.22
N SER A 572 3.79 3.00 47.49
CA SER A 572 4.53 1.79 47.88
C SER A 572 3.90 0.48 47.37
N MET A 573 2.57 0.44 47.23
CA MET A 573 1.86 -0.72 46.66
C MET A 573 2.16 -0.90 45.17
N PHE A 574 2.13 0.18 44.39
CA PHE A 574 2.43 0.16 42.96
C PHE A 574 3.92 -0.05 42.66
N ALA A 575 4.81 0.36 43.56
CA ALA A 575 6.25 0.11 43.46
C ALA A 575 6.66 -1.34 43.78
N SER A 576 5.77 -2.16 44.35
CA SER A 576 6.09 -3.55 44.69
C SER A 576 6.17 -4.42 43.43
N GLY A 577 7.33 -5.04 43.18
CA GLY A 577 7.69 -5.76 41.94
C GLY A 577 6.88 -7.02 41.59
N ARG A 578 5.70 -7.23 42.19
CA ARG A 578 4.78 -8.34 41.88
C ARG A 578 3.73 -7.99 40.82
N ALA A 579 3.67 -6.74 40.35
CA ALA A 579 2.70 -6.28 39.35
C ALA A 579 3.37 -5.67 38.08
N SER A 580 3.55 -6.51 37.05
CA SER A 580 3.75 -6.19 35.62
C SER A 580 5.13 -5.67 35.12
N GLY A 581 5.46 -6.07 33.88
CA GLY A 581 6.78 -5.93 33.22
C GLY A 581 7.21 -4.52 32.77
N ALA A 582 6.50 -3.47 33.16
CA ALA A 582 6.96 -2.08 33.07
C ALA A 582 6.69 -1.43 34.43
N GLY A 583 7.75 -1.22 35.22
CA GLY A 583 7.65 -0.64 36.55
C GLY A 583 7.13 0.81 36.50
N PRO A 584 6.50 1.29 37.58
CA PRO A 584 6.03 2.66 37.64
C PRO A 584 7.18 3.67 37.59
N ILE A 585 6.97 4.80 36.90
CA ILE A 585 7.95 5.87 36.83
C ILE A 585 7.58 6.95 37.84
N GLU A 586 8.49 7.23 38.78
CA GLU A 586 8.30 8.34 39.70
C GLU A 586 8.51 9.67 38.97
N ILE A 587 7.52 10.55 39.08
CA ILE A 587 7.58 11.91 38.53
C ILE A 587 7.67 12.92 39.67
N THR A 588 8.51 13.94 39.48
CA THR A 588 8.68 15.04 40.44
C THR A 588 7.78 16.23 40.14
N ARG A 589 7.29 16.31 38.90
CA ARG A 589 6.33 17.30 38.41
C ARG A 589 5.14 16.59 37.82
N SER A 590 3.96 17.15 38.10
CA SER A 590 2.69 16.62 37.61
C SER A 590 2.00 17.62 36.69
N THR A 591 1.29 17.11 35.69
CA THR A 591 0.39 17.86 34.83
C THR A 591 -0.95 18.02 35.52
N LEU A 592 -1.36 19.26 35.75
CA LEU A 592 -2.60 19.57 36.46
C LEU A 592 -3.77 19.77 35.50
N SER A 593 -3.49 20.34 34.32
CA SER A 593 -4.47 20.57 33.27
C SER A 593 -3.79 20.84 31.94
N GLU A 594 -4.45 20.48 30.84
CA GLU A 594 -4.03 20.77 29.47
C GLU A 594 -5.21 21.36 28.69
N TYR A 595 -4.96 22.41 27.93
CA TYR A 595 -5.93 23.10 27.07
C TYR A 595 -5.33 23.25 25.68
N GLN A 596 -6.19 23.35 24.67
CA GLN A 596 -5.77 23.62 23.30
C GLN A 596 -6.62 24.74 22.70
N LEU A 597 -5.99 25.61 21.90
CA LEU A 597 -6.64 26.67 21.15
C LEU A 597 -6.44 26.45 19.65
N PRO A 598 -7.52 26.25 18.86
CA PRO A 598 -7.49 26.30 17.40
C PRO A 598 -6.97 27.63 16.87
N VAL A 599 -6.00 27.56 15.95
CA VAL A 599 -5.50 28.72 15.20
C VAL A 599 -5.47 28.38 13.70
N PRO A 600 -5.70 29.35 12.80
CA PRO A 600 -5.71 29.11 11.35
C PRO A 600 -4.29 29.00 10.74
N TYR A 601 -3.28 28.74 11.58
CA TYR A 601 -1.86 28.65 11.21
C TYR A 601 -1.24 27.38 11.78
N VAL A 602 -0.22 26.86 11.11
CA VAL A 602 0.74 25.92 11.70
C VAL A 602 1.57 26.69 12.71
N PHE A 603 1.31 26.43 13.99
CA PHE A 603 1.96 27.12 15.10
C PHE A 603 3.28 26.46 15.46
N ARG A 604 4.32 27.27 15.69
CA ARG A 604 5.66 26.79 16.07
C ARG A 604 6.24 27.52 17.26
N GLY A 605 6.95 26.77 18.09
CA GLY A 605 7.69 27.27 19.23
C GLY A 605 6.97 27.06 20.55
N GLY A 606 7.63 27.47 21.64
CA GLY A 606 7.10 27.29 22.98
C GLY A 606 7.79 28.15 24.03
N ALA A 607 7.09 28.40 25.12
CA ALA A 607 7.54 29.17 26.27
C ALA A 607 7.03 28.51 27.57
N THR A 608 7.85 28.54 28.62
CA THR A 608 7.47 28.11 29.96
C THR A 608 7.54 29.30 30.90
N ILE A 609 6.41 29.63 31.54
CA ILE A 609 6.29 30.79 32.42
C ILE A 609 6.02 30.32 33.86
N PRO A 610 6.90 30.64 34.84
CA PRO A 610 6.63 30.37 36.24
C PRO A 610 5.63 31.38 36.83
N VAL A 611 4.72 30.89 37.67
CA VAL A 611 3.70 31.68 38.37
C VAL A 611 3.65 31.24 39.83
N ARG A 612 3.60 32.20 40.75
CA ARG A 612 3.59 31.94 42.20
C ARG A 612 2.20 32.03 42.79
N ILE A 613 1.95 31.22 43.81
CA ILE A 613 0.77 31.35 44.65
C ILE A 613 1.06 32.34 45.78
N ARG A 614 0.19 33.33 45.97
CA ARG A 614 0.30 34.34 47.04
C ARG A 614 0.51 33.66 48.39
N LYS A 615 1.39 34.25 49.20
CA LYS A 615 1.71 33.78 50.55
C LYS A 615 0.56 33.96 51.54
#